data_AF-A0A7C5ZYF2-F1
#
_entry.id   AF-A0A7C5ZYF2-F1
#
_cell.length_a   1.000
_cell.length_b   1.000
_cell.length_c   1.000
_cell.angle_alpha   90.00
_cell.angle_beta   90.00
_cell.angle_gamma   90.00
#
_symmetry.space_group_name_H-M   'P 1'
#
loop_
_entity.id
_entity.type
_entity.pdbx_description
1 polymer ?
#
loop_
_entity_poly.entity_id
_entity_poly.type
_entity_poly.pdbx_seq_one_letter_code
_entity_poly.pdbx_strand_id
1 'polypeptide(L)'
;MKPMNERHLAYKASSVHLSRELRAKHGFRSLPVRTGDRIMIVKGDYKGVEGDVNRVDRVKGRVYVSGVYRENARGEQRLVPIPLNSVILVKIDEKDKWRQRILERKHKPVKEGSQSGS
;
A
#
# COMPACT_ATOMS: atom_id res chain seq x y z
N MET A 1 -24.69 -22.94 -2.56
CA MET A 1 -23.94 -21.84 -1.92
C MET A 1 -22.70 -21.55 -2.76
N LYS A 2 -22.74 -20.58 -3.69
CA LYS A 2 -21.58 -20.29 -4.57
C LYS A 2 -20.47 -19.65 -3.69
N PRO A 3 -19.22 -20.15 -3.69
CA PRO A 3 -18.17 -19.53 -2.91
C PRO A 3 -17.95 -18.11 -3.45
N MET A 4 -17.99 -17.13 -2.55
CA MET A 4 -17.76 -15.73 -2.87
C MET A 4 -16.39 -15.62 -3.53
N ASN A 5 -16.35 -15.22 -4.81
CA ASN A 5 -15.17 -15.22 -5.68
C ASN A 5 -13.89 -14.85 -4.92
N GLU A 6 -12.90 -15.75 -4.95
CA GLU A 6 -11.60 -15.69 -4.27
C GLU A 6 -10.88 -14.33 -4.45
N ARG A 7 -11.07 -13.72 -5.63
CA ARG A 7 -10.58 -12.38 -5.99
C ARG A 7 -11.10 -11.26 -5.09
N HIS A 8 -12.33 -11.36 -4.60
CA HIS A 8 -12.96 -10.33 -3.77
C HIS A 8 -12.44 -10.38 -2.33
N LEU A 9 -12.20 -11.58 -1.80
CA LEU A 9 -11.53 -11.78 -0.51
C LEU A 9 -10.08 -11.30 -0.58
N ALA A 10 -9.34 -11.69 -1.62
CA ALA A 10 -7.95 -11.29 -1.83
C ALA A 10 -7.78 -9.76 -1.92
N TYR A 11 -8.74 -9.06 -2.54
CA TYR A 11 -8.74 -7.60 -2.59
C TYR A 11 -8.88 -6.95 -1.21
N LYS A 12 -9.77 -7.48 -0.35
CA LYS A 12 -9.91 -6.99 1.04
C LYS A 12 -8.67 -7.29 1.87
N ALA A 13 -8.08 -8.48 1.69
CA ALA A 13 -6.86 -8.89 2.36
C ALA A 13 -5.63 -8.08 1.94
N SER A 14 -5.66 -7.42 0.77
CA SER A 14 -4.54 -6.64 0.25
C SER A 14 -4.41 -5.23 0.84
N SER A 15 -4.91 -5.02 2.07
CA SER A 15 -4.95 -3.72 2.73
C SER A 15 -3.63 -3.42 3.44
N VAL A 16 -3.06 -2.25 3.18
CA VAL A 16 -1.84 -1.77 3.84
C VAL A 16 -2.12 -0.61 4.78
N HIS A 17 -1.21 -0.38 5.72
CA HIS A 17 -1.28 0.75 6.63
C HIS A 17 -0.88 2.05 5.93
N LEU A 18 -1.65 3.12 6.16
CA LEU A 18 -1.29 4.46 5.69
C LEU A 18 -0.17 5.08 6.55
N SER A 19 0.61 5.99 5.98
CA SER A 19 1.54 6.85 6.71
C SER A 19 0.80 7.76 7.70
N ARG A 20 1.51 8.28 8.70
CA ARG A 20 0.92 9.17 9.71
C ARG A 20 0.26 10.40 9.06
N GLU A 21 0.90 10.97 8.05
CA GLU A 21 0.40 12.12 7.32
C GLU A 21 -0.88 11.81 6.55
N LEU A 22 -0.92 10.70 5.81
CA LEU A 22 -2.13 10.29 5.09
C LEU A 22 -3.27 9.93 6.02
N ARG A 23 -2.97 9.35 7.20
CA ARG A 23 -3.99 9.07 8.23
C ARG A 23 -4.59 10.36 8.77
N ALA A 24 -3.78 11.38 9.02
CA ALA A 24 -4.25 12.68 9.49
C ALA A 24 -5.12 13.38 8.42
N LYS A 25 -4.72 13.32 7.15
CA LYS A 25 -5.47 13.93 6.04
C LYS A 25 -6.81 13.24 5.75
N HIS A 26 -6.83 11.91 5.75
CA HIS A 26 -7.99 11.15 5.27
C HIS A 26 -8.83 10.48 6.38
N GLY A 27 -8.33 10.41 7.62
CA GLY A 27 -9.09 9.91 8.76
C GLY A 27 -9.27 8.39 8.85
N PHE A 28 -8.55 7.60 8.06
CA PHE A 28 -8.63 6.12 8.10
C PHE A 28 -7.26 5.44 8.18
N ARG A 29 -7.21 4.21 8.70
CA ARG A 29 -5.94 3.51 8.97
C ARG A 29 -5.33 2.78 7.78
N SER A 30 -6.16 2.29 6.85
CA SER A 30 -5.72 1.35 5.82
C SER A 30 -6.49 1.44 4.49
N LEU A 31 -5.76 1.14 3.41
CA LEU A 31 -6.26 1.11 2.03
C LEU A 31 -5.68 -0.08 1.27
N PRO A 32 -6.42 -0.71 0.35
CA PRO A 32 -5.84 -1.67 -0.57
C PRO A 32 -4.85 -0.99 -1.53
N VAL A 33 -3.65 -1.58 -1.63
CA VAL A 33 -2.58 -1.11 -2.52
C VAL A 33 -2.91 -1.43 -3.99
N ARG A 34 -2.52 -0.52 -4.87
CA ARG A 34 -2.62 -0.63 -6.31
C ARG A 34 -1.30 -0.25 -6.96
N THR A 35 -1.20 -0.61 -8.23
CA THR A 35 -0.09 -0.20 -9.11
C THR A 35 -0.08 1.32 -9.23
N GLY A 36 1.09 1.94 -9.08
CA GLY A 36 1.25 3.39 -9.11
C GLY A 36 1.14 4.09 -7.75
N ASP A 37 0.76 3.40 -6.68
CA ASP A 37 0.92 3.94 -5.33
C ASP A 37 2.42 3.95 -4.95
N ARG A 38 2.81 4.88 -4.06
CA ARG A 38 4.16 4.91 -3.48
C ARG A 38 4.14 4.34 -2.08
N ILE A 39 5.03 3.39 -1.80
CA ILE A 39 5.13 2.71 -0.51
C ILE A 39 6.53 2.83 0.08
N MET A 40 6.61 2.69 1.39
CA MET A 40 7.84 2.58 2.16
C MET A 40 7.88 1.23 2.87
N ILE A 41 9.04 0.59 2.85
CA ILE A 41 9.26 -0.70 3.51
C ILE A 41 9.66 -0.46 4.97
N VAL A 42 8.96 -1.10 5.91
CA VAL A 42 9.16 -0.92 7.36
C VAL A 42 9.98 -2.04 7.97
N LYS A 43 9.88 -3.24 7.41
CA LYS A 43 10.48 -4.47 7.94
C LYS A 43 11.18 -5.25 6.82
N GLY A 44 12.24 -5.97 7.18
CA GLY A 44 13.06 -6.76 6.26
C GLY A 44 14.35 -6.04 5.84
N ASP A 45 15.07 -6.65 4.90
CA ASP A 45 16.39 -6.19 4.44
C ASP A 45 16.36 -4.82 3.77
N TYR A 46 15.23 -4.48 3.13
CA TYR A 46 15.04 -3.22 2.40
C TYR A 46 14.33 -2.15 3.23
N LYS A 47 14.43 -2.20 4.56
CA LYS A 47 13.80 -1.24 5.45
C LYS A 47 14.27 0.19 5.15
N GLY A 48 13.31 1.12 5.12
CA GLY A 48 13.55 2.54 4.86
C GLY A 48 13.60 2.90 3.37
N VAL A 49 13.58 1.91 2.48
CA VAL A 49 13.47 2.17 1.05
C VAL A 49 12.03 2.55 0.70
N GLU A 50 11.91 3.62 -0.07
CA GLU A 50 10.66 4.05 -0.69
C GLU A 50 10.69 3.74 -2.18
N GLY A 51 9.53 3.41 -2.73
CA GLY A 51 9.40 3.24 -4.18
C GLY A 51 7.97 3.07 -4.64
N ASP A 52 7.79 3.15 -5.95
CA ASP A 52 6.51 2.98 -6.60
C ASP A 52 6.16 1.50 -6.78
N VAL A 53 4.88 1.17 -6.61
CA VAL A 53 4.37 -0.18 -6.78
C VAL A 53 4.27 -0.50 -8.27
N ASN A 54 5.12 -1.41 -8.73
CA ASN A 54 5.10 -1.92 -10.10
C ASN A 54 3.99 -2.96 -10.30
N ARG A 55 3.91 -3.93 -9.39
CA ARG A 55 2.94 -5.04 -9.46
C ARG A 55 2.46 -5.46 -8.07
N VAL A 56 1.19 -5.86 -8.01
CA VAL A 56 0.57 -6.44 -6.81
C VAL A 56 0.12 -7.86 -7.12
N ASP A 57 0.68 -8.83 -6.39
CA ASP A 57 0.20 -10.21 -6.40
C ASP A 57 -0.76 -10.42 -5.22
N ARG A 58 -2.05 -10.33 -5.51
CA ARG A 58 -3.13 -10.43 -4.51
C ARG A 58 -3.37 -11.85 -4.03
N VAL A 59 -2.97 -12.86 -4.81
CA VAL A 59 -3.13 -14.27 -4.44
C VAL A 59 -2.08 -14.61 -3.37
N LYS A 60 -0.84 -14.15 -3.57
CA LYS A 60 0.27 -14.40 -2.64
C LYS A 60 0.44 -13.33 -1.56
N GLY A 61 -0.31 -12.22 -1.63
CA GLY A 61 -0.21 -11.11 -0.69
C GLY A 61 1.13 -10.36 -0.78
N ARG A 62 1.71 -10.28 -1.97
CA ARG A 62 3.05 -9.71 -2.23
C ARG A 62 2.98 -8.49 -3.14
N VAL A 63 3.87 -7.53 -2.92
CA VAL A 63 4.06 -6.35 -3.75
C VAL A 63 5.47 -6.32 -4.30
N TYR A 64 5.59 -5.80 -5.51
CA TYR A 64 6.86 -5.59 -6.19
C TYR A 64 7.07 -4.09 -6.33
N VAL A 65 8.18 -3.61 -5.78
CA VAL A 65 8.50 -2.19 -5.66
C VAL A 65 9.64 -1.86 -6.61
N SER A 66 9.51 -0.77 -7.36
CA SER A 66 10.59 -0.24 -8.19
C SER A 66 11.74 0.26 -7.30
N GLY A 67 12.97 -0.07 -7.65
CA GLY A 67 14.16 0.24 -6.82
C GLY A 67 14.58 -0.88 -5.87
N VAL A 68 13.76 -1.92 -5.70
CA VAL A 68 14.08 -3.09 -4.87
C VAL A 68 14.33 -4.31 -5.75
N TYR A 69 15.60 -4.50 -6.09
CA TYR A 69 16.06 -5.57 -6.95
C TYR A 69 17.02 -6.49 -6.20
N ARG A 70 16.95 -7.77 -6.54
CA ARG A 70 17.94 -8.77 -6.16
C ARG A 70 18.62 -9.28 -7.41
N GLU A 71 19.95 -9.28 -7.40
CA GLU A 71 20.77 -9.83 -8.47
C GLU A 71 20.93 -11.34 -8.28
N ASN A 72 20.82 -12.09 -9.37
CA ASN A 72 21.15 -13.52 -9.41
C ASN A 72 22.63 -13.72 -9.79
N ALA A 73 23.16 -14.94 -9.61
CA ALA A 73 24.53 -15.29 -10.03
C ALA A 73 24.86 -15.04 -11.52
N ARG A 74 23.85 -14.80 -12.37
CA ARG A 74 23.97 -14.48 -13.80
C ARG A 74 23.95 -12.96 -14.09
N GLY A 75 23.89 -12.10 -13.07
CA GLY A 75 23.79 -10.63 -13.23
C GLY A 75 22.38 -10.11 -13.58
N GLU A 76 21.39 -10.99 -13.68
CA GLU A 76 20.00 -10.58 -13.94
C GLU A 76 19.35 -10.00 -12.68
N GLN A 77 18.75 -8.82 -12.79
CA GLN A 77 18.00 -8.18 -11.71
C GLN A 77 16.55 -8.68 -11.67
N ARG A 78 16.13 -9.23 -10.52
CA ARG A 78 14.74 -9.62 -10.27
C ARG A 78 14.11 -8.76 -9.20
N LEU A 79 12.86 -8.38 -9.41
CA LEU A 79 12.08 -7.67 -8.40
C LEU A 79 11.87 -8.56 -7.18
N VAL A 80 12.14 -7.99 -6.00
CA VAL A 80 11.96 -8.71 -4.74
C VAL A 80 10.49 -8.69 -4.34
N PRO A 81 9.89 -9.85 -4.01
CA PRO A 81 8.55 -9.87 -3.45
C PRO A 81 8.57 -9.39 -2.00
N ILE A 82 7.87 -8.29 -1.72
CA ILE A 82 7.71 -7.75 -0.37
C ILE A 82 6.31 -8.10 0.15
N PRO A 83 6.15 -8.61 1.38
CA PRO A 83 4.83 -8.87 1.95
C PRO A 83 4.10 -7.56 2.31
N LEU A 84 2.78 -7.54 2.08
CA LEU A 84 1.94 -6.35 2.30
C LEU A 84 1.91 -5.84 3.75
N ASN A 85 2.14 -6.70 4.75
CA ASN A 85 2.16 -6.30 6.16
C ASN A 85 3.47 -5.59 6.57
N SER A 86 4.48 -5.61 5.70
CA SER A 86 5.77 -4.97 5.95
C SER A 86 5.91 -3.59 5.30
N VAL A 87 4.83 -3.07 4.71
CA VAL A 87 4.86 -1.80 3.96
C VAL A 87 3.86 -0.77 4.52
N ILE A 88 4.20 0.49 4.33
CA ILE A 88 3.35 1.65 4.61
C ILE A 88 3.11 2.42 3.31
N LEU A 89 1.87 2.85 3.09
CA LEU A 89 1.53 3.72 1.98
C LEU A 89 1.97 5.15 2.27
N VAL A 90 2.78 5.73 1.39
CA VAL A 90 3.29 7.11 1.52
C VAL A 90 2.49 8.04 0.64
N LYS A 91 2.18 7.63 -0.59
CA LYS A 91 1.38 8.40 -1.54
C LYS A 91 0.34 7.51 -2.19
N ILE A 92 -0.87 8.05 -2.32
CA ILE A 92 -1.99 7.42 -2.99
C ILE A 92 -2.03 7.95 -4.43
N ASP A 93 -2.17 7.06 -5.41
CA ASP A 93 -2.52 7.48 -6.77
C ASP A 93 -4.03 7.78 -6.84
N GLU A 94 -4.34 9.03 -7.21
CA GLU A 94 -5.71 9.58 -7.24
C GLU A 94 -6.28 9.68 -8.67
N LYS A 95 -5.61 9.09 -9.68
CA LYS A 95 -6.01 9.23 -11.09
C LYS A 95 -7.31 8.49 -11.42
N ASP A 96 -7.62 7.45 -10.66
CA ASP A 96 -8.75 6.56 -10.90
C ASP A 96 -10.04 7.07 -10.22
N LYS A 97 -11.11 7.28 -11.00
CA LYS A 97 -12.42 7.75 -10.51
C LYS A 97 -12.99 6.85 -9.41
N TRP A 98 -12.77 5.54 -9.50
CA TRP A 98 -13.20 4.60 -8.46
C TRP A 98 -12.41 4.76 -7.16
N ARG A 99 -11.13 5.12 -7.25
CA ARG A 99 -10.28 5.36 -6.07
C ARG A 99 -10.77 6.59 -5.31
N GLN A 100 -11.09 7.66 -6.03
CA GLN A 100 -11.68 8.88 -5.44
C GLN A 100 -12.98 8.56 -4.69
N ARG A 101 -13.90 7.82 -5.32
CA ARG A 101 -15.16 7.39 -4.65
C ARG A 101 -14.92 6.56 -3.38
N ILE A 102 -13.90 5.71 -3.37
CA ILE A 102 -13.54 4.92 -2.18
C ILE A 102 -12.94 5.81 -1.10
N LEU A 103 -12.08 6.76 -1.50
CA LEU A 103 -11.50 7.76 -0.60
C LEU A 103 -12.59 8.58 0.05
N GLU A 104 -13.52 9.13 -0.72
CA GLU A 104 -14.67 9.91 -0.22
C GLU A 104 -15.54 9.08 0.73
N ARG A 105 -15.89 7.83 0.36
CA ARG A 105 -16.69 6.96 1.22
C ARG A 105 -16.01 6.61 2.56
N LYS A 106 -14.69 6.47 2.55
CA LYS A 106 -13.90 6.15 3.74
C LYS A 106 -13.44 7.39 4.50
N HIS A 107 -13.50 8.55 3.88
CA HIS A 107 -13.12 9.81 4.48
C HIS A 107 -14.00 10.01 5.68
N LYS A 108 -13.38 10.07 6.85
CA LYS A 108 -14.04 10.53 8.06
C LYS A 108 -13.61 11.96 8.24
N PRO A 109 -14.54 12.89 8.51
CA PRO A 109 -14.15 14.23 8.93
C PRO A 109 -13.32 14.05 10.20
N VAL A 110 -12.01 14.27 10.05
CA VAL A 110 -11.10 14.25 11.19
C VAL A 110 -11.42 15.52 11.94
N LYS A 111 -12.01 15.41 13.13
CA LYS A 111 -12.11 16.56 14.03
C LYS A 111 -10.69 17.07 14.21
N GLU A 112 -10.44 18.32 13.82
CA GLU A 112 -9.19 19.03 14.09
C GLU A 112 -8.99 19.08 15.60
N GLY A 113 -8.37 18.03 16.12
CA GLY A 113 -8.00 17.89 17.52
C GLY A 113 -6.60 18.46 17.69
N SER A 114 -6.56 19.71 18.15
CA SER A 114 -5.54 20.24 19.05
C SER A 114 -4.11 20.28 18.51
N GLN A 115 -3.73 21.44 18.00
CA GLN A 115 -2.39 21.95 18.27
C GLN A 115 -2.20 22.01 19.79
N SER A 116 -1.38 21.13 20.36
CA SER A 116 -0.79 21.33 21.68
C SER A 116 0.57 20.63 21.68
N GLY A 117 1.64 21.42 21.64
CA GLY A 117 3.00 20.92 21.59
C GLY A 117 4.07 22.00 21.43
N SER A 118 3.94 23.13 22.13
CA SER A 118 5.05 23.91 22.68
C SER A 118 4.60 24.45 24.03
#